data_AF-A0A9P5UJS5-F1
#
_entry.id   AF-A0A9P5UJS5-F1
#
_cell.length_a   1.000
_cell.length_b   1.000
_cell.length_c   1.000
_cell.angle_alpha   90.00
_cell.angle_beta   90.00
_cell.angle_gamma   90.00
#
_symmetry.space_group_name_H-M   'P 1'
#
loop_
_entity.id
_entity.type
_entity.pdbx_description
1 polymer ?
#
loop_
_entity_poly.entity_id
_entity_poly.type
_entity_poly.pdbx_seq_one_letter_code
_entity_poly.pdbx_strand_id
1 'polypeptide(L)'
;MPHRTSVFSCTILSYISTILLCISFSHVLAQTFQPVIKTGSLSAFADGKAMYVLGGDSGSGQSYSTQAFMIDLSVSWNATSPAYKSLPDGPVGFYQMANALSPDGETWFAQNGNTAFFFDVKASKWTSVPDIKTSDKNVNSKFGLGAATDPETGIIYIPNGLVNNNGQYMLKLHPDRTTDSTDMSSQMSNVSGSTVAWSSARQSMIYLDESTGNTFSYSPKEGWSQLNVTGAIPIPRSDACLVAAYEGTKMILFGGYDTKLQASLNTIHILDTPTLTWTSGHNFDQTIGRMGSACAASGDYFIAWGGKSRVTDLDELASNAPLVYNIKNNTWTSSYIAPDLSIAAATKSRTRAIAISGAVLGTVALVGILGYIYYRHRQSKKSKAVDAGDYLHPPPVSNYYEKTEPSSIASITGGIGGYRMSDFNINPTNPPTYSMATTHPAYR
;
A
#
# COMPACT_ATOMS: atom_id res chain seq x y z
N MET A 1 -82.52 15.66 17.55
CA MET A 1 -81.49 14.74 17.00
C MET A 1 -80.30 15.58 16.58
N PRO A 2 -79.21 15.60 17.38
CA PRO A 2 -77.94 15.10 16.85
C PRO A 2 -77.00 14.52 17.94
N HIS A 3 -76.56 13.28 17.84
CA HIS A 3 -75.40 12.75 18.60
C HIS A 3 -74.97 11.38 18.06
N ARG A 4 -74.45 11.30 16.82
CA ARG A 4 -73.88 10.03 16.31
C ARG A 4 -72.62 10.14 15.44
N THR A 5 -72.03 11.32 15.27
CA THR A 5 -70.85 11.49 14.39
C THR A 5 -69.49 11.51 15.12
N SER A 6 -69.44 11.55 16.45
CA SER A 6 -68.18 11.75 17.18
C SER A 6 -67.38 10.47 17.49
N VAL A 7 -67.98 9.29 17.40
CA VAL A 7 -67.31 8.04 17.84
C VAL A 7 -66.51 7.37 16.72
N PHE A 8 -66.87 7.62 15.45
CA PHE A 8 -66.21 6.99 14.31
C PHE A 8 -64.84 7.59 13.95
N SER A 9 -64.58 8.87 14.28
CA SER A 9 -63.29 9.51 13.98
C SER A 9 -62.18 9.12 14.96
N CYS A 10 -62.50 8.75 16.19
CA CYS A 10 -61.49 8.38 17.20
C CYS A 10 -60.88 6.98 16.93
N THR A 11 -61.65 6.04 16.42
CA THR A 11 -61.17 4.68 16.13
C THR A 11 -60.25 4.66 14.91
N ILE A 12 -60.53 5.45 13.87
CA ILE A 12 -59.68 5.50 12.66
C ILE A 12 -58.31 6.12 12.97
N LEU A 13 -58.24 7.16 13.80
CA LEU A 13 -56.98 7.78 14.25
C LEU A 13 -56.14 6.84 15.11
N SER A 14 -56.78 6.00 15.95
CA SER A 14 -56.08 4.98 16.76
C SER A 14 -55.48 3.88 15.90
N TYR A 15 -56.17 3.42 14.84
CA TYR A 15 -55.65 2.42 13.90
C TYR A 15 -54.53 2.96 13.00
N ILE A 16 -54.61 4.22 12.56
CA ILE A 16 -53.54 4.85 11.79
C ILE A 16 -52.30 5.05 12.67
N SER A 17 -52.47 5.42 13.95
CA SER A 17 -51.35 5.59 14.87
C SER A 17 -50.68 4.27 15.27
N THR A 18 -51.41 3.16 15.36
CA THR A 18 -50.82 1.82 15.59
C THR A 18 -50.15 1.26 14.34
N ILE A 19 -50.70 1.50 13.15
CA ILE A 19 -50.06 1.14 11.88
C ILE A 19 -48.77 1.97 11.66
N LEU A 20 -48.79 3.28 11.96
CA LEU A 20 -47.57 4.10 11.93
C LEU A 20 -46.55 3.68 13.00
N LEU A 21 -46.98 3.28 14.21
CA LEU A 21 -46.07 2.71 15.22
C LEU A 21 -45.45 1.39 14.74
N CYS A 22 -46.21 0.53 14.08
CA CYS A 22 -45.74 -0.74 13.53
C CYS A 22 -44.80 -0.56 12.32
N ILE A 23 -44.93 0.52 11.54
CA ILE A 23 -44.01 0.83 10.42
C ILE A 23 -42.71 1.49 10.94
N SER A 24 -42.73 2.15 12.11
CA SER A 24 -41.52 2.68 12.75
C SER A 24 -40.66 1.63 13.46
N PHE A 25 -41.16 0.42 13.69
CA PHE A 25 -40.30 -0.73 13.96
C PHE A 25 -39.78 -1.27 12.63
N SER A 26 -38.90 -0.50 11.99
CA SER A 26 -37.92 -1.11 11.09
C SER A 26 -37.26 -2.22 11.90
N HIS A 27 -37.53 -3.47 11.54
CA HIS A 27 -36.79 -4.61 12.06
C HIS A 27 -35.32 -4.27 11.87
N VAL A 28 -34.64 -3.87 12.95
CA VAL A 28 -33.20 -4.02 13.05
C VAL A 28 -33.03 -5.52 13.02
N LEU A 29 -32.93 -6.09 11.81
CA LEU A 29 -32.56 -7.47 11.62
C LEU A 29 -31.20 -7.57 12.31
N ALA A 30 -31.22 -8.19 13.49
CA ALA A 30 -30.00 -8.44 14.24
C ALA A 30 -29.03 -9.10 13.27
N GLN A 31 -27.86 -8.50 13.11
CA GLN A 31 -26.83 -9.05 12.26
C GLN A 31 -26.52 -10.47 12.75
N THR A 32 -26.78 -11.45 11.89
CA THR A 32 -26.81 -12.87 12.29
C THR A 32 -25.43 -13.44 12.59
N PHE A 33 -24.36 -12.77 12.17
CA PHE A 33 -22.99 -13.18 12.38
C PHE A 33 -22.18 -12.11 13.11
N GLN A 34 -21.50 -12.51 14.19
CA GLN A 34 -20.53 -11.68 14.90
C GLN A 34 -19.19 -12.41 14.92
N PRO A 35 -18.12 -11.85 14.33
CA PRO A 35 -16.82 -12.49 14.35
C PRO A 35 -16.22 -12.47 15.76
N VAL A 36 -15.35 -13.43 16.05
CA VAL A 36 -14.62 -13.50 17.31
C VAL A 36 -13.34 -12.70 17.16
N ILE A 37 -13.03 -11.82 18.12
CA ILE A 37 -11.81 -11.00 18.03
C ILE A 37 -10.56 -11.86 18.07
N LYS A 38 -9.65 -11.53 17.16
CA LYS A 38 -8.33 -12.13 17.06
C LYS A 38 -7.28 -11.07 16.78
N THR A 39 -6.04 -11.40 17.10
CA THR A 39 -4.85 -10.65 16.68
C THR A 39 -4.10 -11.44 15.60
N GLY A 40 -3.43 -10.73 14.71
CA GLY A 40 -2.63 -11.33 13.62
C GLY A 40 -3.47 -12.04 12.57
N SER A 41 -4.76 -11.71 12.45
CA SER A 41 -5.62 -12.19 11.37
C SER A 41 -5.07 -11.70 10.03
N LEU A 42 -5.22 -12.53 9.00
CA LEU A 42 -4.88 -12.14 7.63
C LEU A 42 -5.98 -11.23 7.10
N SER A 43 -5.61 -10.30 6.23
CA SER A 43 -6.58 -9.45 5.56
C SER A 43 -6.19 -9.12 4.13
N ALA A 44 -7.20 -9.16 3.27
CA ALA A 44 -7.15 -8.70 1.91
C ALA A 44 -8.41 -7.89 1.63
N PHE A 45 -8.40 -7.00 0.64
CA PHE A 45 -9.56 -6.17 0.35
C PHE A 45 -9.70 -5.85 -1.13
N ALA A 46 -10.94 -5.61 -1.53
CA ALA A 46 -11.30 -5.01 -2.80
C ALA A 46 -12.07 -3.72 -2.53
N ASP A 47 -11.53 -2.59 -3.00
CA ASP A 47 -12.09 -1.24 -2.84
C ASP A 47 -13.56 -1.20 -3.28
N GLY A 48 -14.43 -0.65 -2.43
CA GLY A 48 -15.88 -0.58 -2.59
C GLY A 48 -16.62 -1.92 -2.62
N LYS A 49 -15.96 -3.05 -2.31
CA LYS A 49 -16.57 -4.39 -2.33
C LYS A 49 -16.51 -5.05 -0.95
N ALA A 50 -15.32 -5.41 -0.48
CA ALA A 50 -15.16 -6.23 0.71
C ALA A 50 -13.77 -6.10 1.34
N MET A 51 -13.71 -6.21 2.66
CA MET A 51 -12.50 -6.56 3.42
C MET A 51 -12.66 -7.98 3.93
N TYR A 52 -11.80 -8.89 3.50
CA TYR A 52 -11.76 -10.28 3.91
C TYR A 52 -10.84 -10.43 5.13
N VAL A 53 -11.24 -11.27 6.08
CA VAL A 53 -10.50 -11.54 7.31
C VAL A 53 -10.47 -13.03 7.59
N LEU A 54 -9.28 -13.57 7.91
CA LEU A 54 -9.07 -15.00 8.15
C LEU A 54 -8.19 -15.24 9.37
N GLY A 55 -8.65 -16.15 10.22
CA GLY A 55 -7.89 -16.72 11.31
C GLY A 55 -7.45 -15.71 12.37
N GLY A 56 -6.20 -15.83 12.79
CA GLY A 56 -5.62 -15.09 13.92
C GLY A 56 -5.69 -15.86 15.24
N ASP A 57 -5.04 -15.30 16.26
CA ASP A 57 -4.87 -15.90 17.59
C ASP A 57 -5.71 -15.16 18.66
N SER A 58 -6.07 -15.88 19.72
CA SER A 58 -6.78 -15.33 20.88
C SER A 58 -5.87 -14.59 21.87
N GLY A 59 -4.56 -14.56 21.64
CA GLY A 59 -3.58 -13.94 22.54
C GLY A 59 -3.12 -14.82 23.70
N SER A 60 -3.68 -16.03 23.87
CA SER A 60 -3.43 -16.92 25.02
C SER A 60 -2.74 -18.25 24.67
N GLY A 61 -2.28 -18.43 23.43
CA GLY A 61 -1.49 -19.60 23.00
C GLY A 61 -2.13 -20.44 21.89
N GLN A 62 -1.48 -20.44 20.72
CA GLN A 62 -1.51 -21.34 19.54
C GLN A 62 -2.83 -21.95 19.04
N SER A 63 -4.00 -21.55 19.54
CA SER A 63 -5.28 -21.94 18.95
C SER A 63 -5.66 -20.96 17.84
N TYR A 64 -5.06 -21.15 16.67
CA TYR A 64 -5.35 -20.35 15.48
C TYR A 64 -6.78 -20.61 15.01
N SER A 65 -7.56 -19.54 14.88
CA SER A 65 -8.94 -19.64 14.41
C SER A 65 -8.98 -20.06 12.94
N THR A 66 -10.02 -20.80 12.58
CA THR A 66 -10.40 -21.09 11.18
C THR A 66 -11.41 -20.07 10.64
N GLN A 67 -11.89 -19.13 11.47
CA GLN A 67 -12.95 -18.23 11.04
C GLN A 67 -12.53 -17.46 9.80
N ALA A 68 -13.44 -17.38 8.84
CA ALA A 68 -13.32 -16.53 7.69
C ALA A 68 -14.59 -15.68 7.59
N PHE A 69 -14.44 -14.39 7.35
CA PHE A 69 -15.56 -13.50 7.14
C PHE A 69 -15.15 -12.31 6.28
N MET A 70 -16.14 -11.51 5.87
CA MET A 70 -15.90 -10.22 5.26
C MET A 70 -16.64 -9.10 5.99
N ILE A 71 -16.08 -7.90 5.94
CA ILE A 71 -16.80 -6.64 6.14
C ILE A 71 -17.24 -6.16 4.76
N ASP A 72 -18.54 -5.97 4.56
CA ASP A 72 -19.08 -5.44 3.31
C ASP A 72 -18.73 -3.95 3.15
N LEU A 73 -17.96 -3.64 2.11
CA LEU A 73 -17.53 -2.28 1.78
C LEU A 73 -18.36 -1.69 0.64
N SER A 74 -19.38 -2.40 0.15
CA SER A 74 -20.33 -1.90 -0.85
C SER A 74 -21.51 -1.15 -0.23
N VAL A 75 -21.65 -1.20 1.10
CA VAL A 75 -22.71 -0.53 1.86
C VAL A 75 -22.12 0.30 2.99
N SER A 76 -22.72 1.46 3.27
CA SER A 76 -22.34 2.32 4.40
C SER A 76 -22.78 1.70 5.73
N TRP A 77 -21.97 1.90 6.78
CA TRP A 77 -22.28 1.38 8.12
C TRP A 77 -21.63 2.22 9.23
N ASN A 78 -22.17 2.08 10.46
CA ASN A 78 -21.55 2.64 11.66
C ASN A 78 -20.58 1.62 12.28
N ALA A 79 -19.48 2.07 12.87
CA ALA A 79 -18.48 1.23 13.52
C ALA A 79 -19.04 0.35 14.65
N THR A 80 -20.16 0.75 15.28
CA THR A 80 -20.86 -0.09 16.27
C THR A 80 -21.79 -1.13 15.65
N SER A 81 -22.02 -1.08 14.34
CA SER A 81 -22.89 -2.00 13.59
C SER A 81 -22.34 -2.23 12.16
N PRO A 82 -21.10 -2.72 12.03
CA PRO A 82 -20.44 -2.93 10.75
C PRO A 82 -21.11 -4.06 9.96
N ALA A 83 -21.01 -4.05 8.64
CA ALA A 83 -21.68 -5.03 7.77
C ALA A 83 -20.89 -6.35 7.59
N TYR A 84 -20.63 -7.08 8.68
CA TYR A 84 -20.11 -8.45 8.65
C TYR A 84 -20.98 -9.45 7.88
N LYS A 85 -20.32 -10.33 7.12
CA LYS A 85 -20.88 -11.54 6.50
C LYS A 85 -19.92 -12.72 6.73
N SER A 86 -20.45 -13.84 7.20
CA SER A 86 -19.66 -15.06 7.38
C SER A 86 -19.22 -15.64 6.03
N LEU A 87 -18.05 -16.26 6.01
CA LEU A 87 -17.56 -17.08 4.90
C LEU A 87 -17.30 -18.51 5.39
N PRO A 88 -17.15 -19.49 4.50
CA PRO A 88 -16.71 -20.82 4.89
C PRO A 88 -15.37 -20.76 5.60
N ASP A 89 -15.30 -21.43 6.76
CA ASP A 89 -14.09 -21.57 7.55
C ASP A 89 -12.89 -21.93 6.67
N GLY A 90 -11.79 -21.21 6.90
CA GLY A 90 -10.53 -21.47 6.25
C GLY A 90 -9.74 -22.60 6.89
N PRO A 91 -8.64 -23.00 6.25
CA PRO A 91 -7.67 -23.92 6.83
C PRO A 91 -7.13 -23.45 8.19
N VAL A 92 -6.64 -24.38 8.99
CA VAL A 92 -6.00 -24.07 10.29
C VAL A 92 -4.60 -23.45 10.10
N GLY A 93 -4.17 -22.67 11.09
CA GLY A 93 -2.77 -22.24 11.21
C GLY A 93 -2.42 -20.86 10.64
N PHE A 94 -3.42 -20.03 10.34
CA PHE A 94 -3.15 -18.67 9.85
C PHE A 94 -2.98 -17.67 11.00
N TYR A 95 -1.76 -17.18 11.13
CA TYR A 95 -1.37 -16.07 12.00
C TYR A 95 -0.23 -15.31 11.32
N GLN A 96 -0.45 -14.04 10.96
CA GLN A 96 0.56 -13.17 10.35
C GLN A 96 1.31 -13.80 9.16
N MET A 97 0.54 -14.38 8.23
CA MET A 97 1.06 -15.03 7.03
C MET A 97 0.88 -14.17 5.78
N ALA A 98 1.70 -14.48 4.77
CA ALA A 98 1.57 -13.90 3.45
C ALA A 98 0.19 -14.17 2.86
N ASN A 99 -0.48 -13.11 2.41
CA ASN A 99 -1.78 -13.20 1.77
C ASN A 99 -1.99 -12.01 0.82
N ALA A 100 -2.74 -12.24 -0.26
CA ALA A 100 -2.99 -11.21 -1.26
C ALA A 100 -4.26 -11.53 -2.06
N LEU A 101 -4.91 -10.50 -2.62
CA LEU A 101 -6.10 -10.67 -3.47
C LEU A 101 -5.71 -10.64 -4.94
N SER A 102 -6.36 -11.44 -5.78
CA SER A 102 -6.24 -11.33 -7.23
C SER A 102 -6.75 -9.97 -7.73
N PRO A 103 -6.31 -9.51 -8.92
CA PRO A 103 -6.64 -8.17 -9.43
C PRO A 103 -8.15 -7.92 -9.62
N ASP A 104 -8.91 -8.97 -9.92
CA ASP A 104 -10.38 -8.92 -10.08
C ASP A 104 -11.14 -8.91 -8.74
N GLY A 105 -10.46 -9.23 -7.64
CA GLY A 105 -11.04 -9.38 -6.32
C GLY A 105 -11.77 -10.71 -6.08
N GLU A 106 -11.56 -11.71 -6.95
CA GLU A 106 -12.34 -12.95 -6.96
C GLU A 106 -11.60 -14.16 -6.35
N THR A 107 -10.28 -14.08 -6.22
CA THR A 107 -9.46 -15.13 -5.60
C THR A 107 -8.60 -14.54 -4.51
N TRP A 108 -8.77 -15.02 -3.27
CA TRP A 108 -7.93 -14.64 -2.15
C TRP A 108 -6.88 -15.73 -1.87
N PHE A 109 -5.62 -15.37 -2.00
CA PHE A 109 -4.48 -16.21 -1.68
C PHE A 109 -4.06 -16.05 -0.22
N ALA A 110 -3.75 -17.16 0.44
CA ALA A 110 -3.08 -17.20 1.74
C ALA A 110 -2.03 -18.33 1.78
N GLN A 111 -0.89 -18.09 2.42
CA GLN A 111 0.17 -19.08 2.59
C GLN A 111 0.16 -19.66 4.00
N ASN A 112 0.35 -20.97 4.13
CA ASN A 112 0.75 -21.58 5.40
C ASN A 112 1.76 -22.70 5.15
N GLY A 113 2.98 -22.53 5.67
CA GLY A 113 4.12 -23.39 5.36
C GLY A 113 4.35 -23.47 3.84
N ASN A 114 4.53 -24.69 3.32
CA ASN A 114 4.74 -24.94 1.90
C ASN A 114 3.44 -24.97 1.06
N THR A 115 2.29 -24.64 1.65
CA THR A 115 0.99 -24.75 0.97
C THR A 115 0.44 -23.36 0.68
N ALA A 116 0.06 -23.14 -0.58
CA ALA A 116 -0.79 -22.02 -0.98
C ALA A 116 -2.25 -22.43 -0.89
N PHE A 117 -3.07 -21.58 -0.28
CA PHE A 117 -4.52 -21.72 -0.23
C PHE A 117 -5.16 -20.60 -1.04
N PHE A 118 -6.23 -20.94 -1.75
CA PHE A 118 -6.98 -20.01 -2.57
C PHE A 118 -8.46 -20.11 -2.25
N PHE A 119 -9.05 -19.01 -1.81
CA PHE A 119 -10.49 -18.88 -1.66
C PHE A 119 -11.08 -18.26 -2.91
N ASP A 120 -11.93 -19.01 -3.61
CA ASP A 120 -12.76 -18.50 -4.67
C ASP A 120 -13.98 -17.81 -4.05
N VAL A 121 -14.09 -16.49 -4.24
CA VAL A 121 -15.13 -15.65 -3.65
C VAL A 121 -16.51 -16.01 -4.21
N LYS A 122 -16.61 -16.31 -5.51
CA LYS A 122 -17.89 -16.62 -6.18
C LYS A 122 -18.38 -18.01 -5.81
N ALA A 123 -17.48 -18.99 -5.87
CA ALA A 123 -17.78 -20.37 -5.50
C ALA A 123 -17.86 -20.56 -3.97
N SER A 124 -17.38 -19.59 -3.19
CA SER A 124 -17.23 -19.67 -1.74
C SER A 124 -16.52 -20.96 -1.34
N LYS A 125 -15.35 -21.20 -1.92
CA LYS A 125 -14.64 -22.48 -1.76
C LYS A 125 -13.14 -22.30 -1.64
N TRP A 126 -12.55 -22.99 -0.68
CA TRP A 126 -11.11 -23.13 -0.52
C TRP A 126 -10.56 -24.23 -1.42
N THR A 127 -9.42 -23.96 -2.05
CA THR A 127 -8.57 -24.91 -2.76
C THR A 127 -7.13 -24.74 -2.29
N SER A 128 -6.27 -25.72 -2.54
CA SER A 128 -4.87 -25.64 -2.16
C SER A 128 -3.94 -26.16 -3.25
N VAL A 129 -2.74 -25.59 -3.27
CA VAL A 129 -1.60 -26.03 -4.07
C VAL A 129 -0.45 -26.33 -3.10
N PRO A 130 -0.06 -27.60 -2.93
CA PRO A 130 1.08 -27.95 -2.08
C PRO A 130 2.41 -27.60 -2.78
N ASP A 131 3.48 -27.59 -1.99
CA ASP A 131 4.87 -27.46 -2.44
C ASP A 131 5.17 -26.24 -3.32
N ILE A 132 4.76 -25.05 -2.89
CA ILE A 132 5.07 -23.76 -3.58
C ILE A 132 6.54 -23.31 -3.45
N LYS A 133 7.44 -24.25 -3.19
CA LYS A 133 8.89 -24.05 -3.16
C LYS A 133 9.47 -23.99 -4.57
N THR A 134 10.74 -23.61 -4.69
CA THR A 134 11.52 -23.83 -5.92
C THR A 134 12.43 -25.06 -5.74
N SER A 135 13.08 -25.52 -6.81
CA SER A 135 13.93 -26.72 -6.77
C SER A 135 15.05 -26.67 -5.72
N ASP A 136 15.53 -25.47 -5.39
CA ASP A 136 16.72 -25.21 -4.56
C ASP A 136 16.44 -24.34 -3.31
N LYS A 137 15.21 -23.88 -3.11
CA LYS A 137 14.84 -22.96 -2.02
C LYS A 137 13.57 -23.44 -1.31
N ASN A 138 13.59 -23.44 0.01
CA ASN A 138 12.43 -23.79 0.84
C ASN A 138 11.56 -22.56 1.08
N VAL A 139 10.26 -22.76 1.33
CA VAL A 139 9.39 -21.67 1.77
C VAL A 139 9.80 -21.22 3.16
N ASN A 140 9.84 -19.90 3.36
CA ASN A 140 10.10 -19.32 4.66
C ASN A 140 8.89 -19.52 5.57
N SER A 141 9.08 -20.19 6.71
CA SER A 141 8.03 -20.49 7.69
C SER A 141 7.88 -19.43 8.78
N LYS A 142 8.63 -18.32 8.70
CA LYS A 142 8.54 -17.21 9.65
C LYS A 142 7.19 -16.49 9.57
N PHE A 143 6.71 -16.06 10.73
CA PHE A 143 5.57 -15.14 10.83
C PHE A 143 5.96 -13.73 10.36
N GLY A 144 4.95 -12.92 10.03
CA GLY A 144 5.10 -11.53 9.62
C GLY A 144 5.46 -11.35 8.14
N LEU A 145 5.22 -12.36 7.29
CA LEU A 145 5.43 -12.22 5.85
C LEU A 145 4.28 -11.43 5.21
N GLY A 146 4.64 -10.42 4.42
CA GLY A 146 3.70 -9.66 3.61
C GLY A 146 3.62 -10.23 2.19
N ALA A 147 2.50 -10.00 1.50
CA ALA A 147 2.39 -10.25 0.07
C ALA A 147 1.64 -9.15 -0.65
N ALA A 148 1.97 -8.93 -1.92
CA ALA A 148 1.30 -7.97 -2.78
C ALA A 148 1.10 -8.55 -4.17
N THR A 149 -0.08 -8.33 -4.74
CA THR A 149 -0.40 -8.70 -6.12
C THR A 149 -0.10 -7.53 -7.05
N ASP A 150 0.61 -7.80 -8.14
CA ASP A 150 0.65 -6.87 -9.27
C ASP A 150 -0.68 -6.93 -10.03
N PRO A 151 -1.45 -5.83 -10.07
CA PRO A 151 -2.76 -5.80 -10.72
C PRO A 151 -2.71 -5.93 -12.24
N GLU A 152 -1.55 -5.72 -12.87
CA GLU A 152 -1.39 -5.84 -14.32
C GLU A 152 -1.15 -7.29 -14.75
N THR A 153 -0.32 -8.02 -14.00
CA THR A 153 0.10 -9.39 -14.33
C THR A 153 -0.61 -10.47 -13.51
N GLY A 154 -1.17 -10.12 -12.35
CA GLY A 154 -1.73 -11.06 -11.38
C GLY A 154 -0.67 -11.86 -10.59
N ILE A 155 0.62 -11.55 -10.75
CA ILE A 155 1.69 -12.20 -9.98
C ILE A 155 1.62 -11.74 -8.53
N ILE A 156 1.71 -12.69 -7.60
CA ILE A 156 1.81 -12.43 -6.16
C ILE A 156 3.29 -12.47 -5.78
N TYR A 157 3.75 -11.38 -5.16
CA TYR A 157 5.10 -11.22 -4.64
C TYR A 157 5.09 -11.40 -3.12
N ILE A 158 5.97 -12.27 -2.61
CA ILE A 158 6.12 -12.53 -1.17
C ILE A 158 7.60 -12.30 -0.82
N PRO A 159 7.97 -11.08 -0.43
CA PRO A 159 9.32 -10.76 0.02
C PRO A 159 9.73 -11.66 1.17
N ASN A 160 10.99 -12.11 1.15
CA ASN A 160 11.49 -13.08 2.12
C ASN A 160 10.68 -14.40 2.17
N GLY A 161 9.90 -14.71 1.11
CA GLY A 161 9.06 -15.90 1.04
C GLY A 161 9.81 -17.21 0.82
N LEU A 162 11.08 -17.15 0.38
CA LEU A 162 11.94 -18.31 0.16
C LEU A 162 13.28 -18.16 0.87
N VAL A 163 13.86 -19.28 1.32
CA VAL A 163 15.15 -19.33 2.00
C VAL A 163 15.96 -20.56 1.59
N ASN A 164 17.29 -20.42 1.56
CA ASN A 164 18.24 -21.54 1.53
C ASN A 164 19.51 -21.16 2.30
N ASN A 165 20.54 -22.02 2.24
CA ASN A 165 21.82 -21.76 2.92
C ASN A 165 22.54 -20.50 2.43
N ASN A 166 22.18 -19.98 1.24
CA ASN A 166 22.84 -18.84 0.62
C ASN A 166 22.11 -17.51 0.88
N GLY A 167 20.86 -17.53 1.36
CA GLY A 167 20.14 -16.29 1.66
C GLY A 167 18.62 -16.38 1.63
N GLN A 168 18.02 -15.20 1.51
CA GLN A 168 16.58 -14.95 1.47
C GLN A 168 16.18 -14.41 0.09
N TYR A 169 15.02 -14.85 -0.40
CA TYR A 169 14.53 -14.52 -1.73
C TYR A 169 13.07 -14.15 -1.65
N MET A 170 12.64 -13.31 -2.59
CA MET A 170 11.23 -13.07 -2.83
C MET A 170 10.65 -14.23 -3.65
N LEU A 171 9.59 -14.86 -3.13
CA LEU A 171 8.78 -15.81 -3.89
C LEU A 171 7.89 -15.04 -4.86
N LYS A 172 7.82 -15.52 -6.11
CA LYS A 172 6.79 -15.11 -7.05
C LYS A 172 5.86 -16.28 -7.32
N LEU A 173 4.57 -16.04 -7.19
CA LEU A 173 3.53 -17.00 -7.51
C LEU A 173 2.72 -16.46 -8.68
N HIS A 174 2.80 -17.16 -9.81
CA HIS A 174 2.13 -16.79 -11.04
C HIS A 174 0.64 -17.18 -11.01
N PRO A 175 -0.21 -16.54 -11.85
CA PRO A 175 -1.63 -16.90 -11.95
C PRO A 175 -1.88 -18.38 -12.30
N ASP A 176 -0.98 -18.99 -13.09
CA ASP A 176 -0.99 -20.41 -13.44
C ASP A 176 -0.49 -21.34 -12.32
N ARG A 177 -0.21 -20.78 -11.14
CA ARG A 177 0.28 -21.44 -9.93
C ARG A 177 1.73 -21.93 -10.01
N THR A 178 2.48 -21.56 -11.05
CA THR A 178 3.92 -21.79 -11.09
C THR A 178 4.65 -20.81 -10.17
N THR A 179 5.85 -21.19 -9.72
CA THR A 179 6.65 -20.40 -8.80
C THR A 179 8.03 -20.09 -9.37
N ASP A 180 8.51 -18.88 -9.11
CA ASP A 180 9.91 -18.50 -9.31
C ASP A 180 10.41 -17.64 -8.14
N SER A 181 11.65 -17.14 -8.26
CA SER A 181 12.24 -16.33 -7.20
C SER A 181 13.04 -15.15 -7.75
N THR A 182 13.25 -14.14 -6.91
CA THR A 182 14.20 -13.05 -7.15
C THR A 182 14.93 -12.72 -5.87
N ASP A 183 16.21 -12.39 -5.99
CA ASP A 183 17.05 -12.03 -4.85
C ASP A 183 16.47 -10.82 -4.12
N MET A 184 16.51 -10.86 -2.79
CA MET A 184 16.23 -9.69 -1.97
C MET A 184 17.39 -8.69 -2.08
N SER A 185 17.11 -7.40 -1.83
CA SER A 185 18.19 -6.40 -1.74
C SER A 185 19.10 -6.71 -0.55
N SER A 186 20.42 -6.66 -0.76
CA SER A 186 21.41 -6.82 0.31
C SER A 186 21.40 -5.67 1.34
N GLN A 187 20.68 -4.59 1.05
CA GLN A 187 20.46 -3.46 1.96
C GLN A 187 19.33 -3.71 2.96
N MET A 188 18.49 -4.73 2.74
CA MET A 188 17.39 -5.08 3.64
C MET A 188 17.88 -5.92 4.81
N SER A 189 17.21 -5.78 5.95
CA SER A 189 17.47 -6.65 7.07
C SER A 189 17.04 -8.09 6.76
N ASN A 190 17.75 -9.06 7.34
CA ASN A 190 17.38 -10.48 7.25
C ASN A 190 16.24 -10.86 8.25
N VAL A 191 15.54 -9.87 8.80
CA VAL A 191 14.58 -10.05 9.89
C VAL A 191 13.24 -10.55 9.33
N SER A 192 12.58 -11.43 10.10
CA SER A 192 11.19 -11.82 9.88
C SER A 192 10.28 -10.67 10.28
N GLY A 193 9.54 -10.12 9.34
CA GLY A 193 8.65 -8.99 9.57
C GLY A 193 8.76 -7.99 8.44
N SER A 194 7.75 -7.98 7.59
CA SER A 194 7.62 -6.96 6.55
C SER A 194 6.17 -6.64 6.32
N THR A 195 5.88 -5.34 6.23
CA THR A 195 4.60 -4.88 5.73
C THR A 195 4.76 -4.38 4.30
N VAL A 196 3.92 -4.87 3.39
CA VAL A 196 4.04 -4.60 1.95
C VAL A 196 2.68 -4.23 1.38
N ALA A 197 2.69 -3.39 0.34
CA ALA A 197 1.49 -3.04 -0.42
C ALA A 197 1.86 -2.68 -1.87
N TRP A 198 1.01 -3.01 -2.83
CA TRP A 198 1.25 -2.62 -4.22
C TRP A 198 0.82 -1.17 -4.49
N SER A 199 1.69 -0.39 -5.15
CA SER A 199 1.34 0.91 -5.69
C SER A 199 1.08 0.80 -7.19
N SER A 200 -0.18 0.83 -7.62
CA SER A 200 -0.50 0.88 -9.06
C SER A 200 0.01 2.18 -9.69
N ALA A 201 -0.06 3.29 -8.96
CA ALA A 201 0.47 4.59 -9.38
C ALA A 201 1.98 4.57 -9.69
N ARG A 202 2.75 3.70 -9.04
CA ARG A 202 4.19 3.52 -9.27
C ARG A 202 4.55 2.26 -10.04
N GLN A 203 3.58 1.38 -10.32
CA GLN A 203 3.79 0.02 -10.83
C GLN A 203 4.87 -0.74 -10.03
N SER A 204 4.83 -0.60 -8.70
CA SER A 204 5.82 -1.18 -7.80
C SER A 204 5.22 -1.56 -6.47
N MET A 205 5.69 -2.65 -5.89
CA MET A 205 5.44 -2.99 -4.49
C MET A 205 6.25 -2.08 -3.58
N ILE A 206 5.61 -1.49 -2.57
CA ILE A 206 6.27 -0.79 -1.46
C ILE A 206 6.51 -1.81 -0.35
N TYR A 207 7.71 -1.79 0.20
CA TYR A 207 8.17 -2.67 1.27
C TYR A 207 8.71 -1.80 2.41
N LEU A 208 8.18 -1.99 3.62
CA LEU A 208 8.68 -1.36 4.83
C LEU A 208 9.47 -2.38 5.65
N ASP A 209 10.76 -2.10 5.85
CA ASP A 209 11.62 -2.91 6.71
C ASP A 209 11.32 -2.59 8.17
N GLU A 210 10.71 -3.53 8.88
CA GLU A 210 10.26 -3.36 10.26
C GLU A 210 11.42 -3.11 11.24
N SER A 211 12.63 -3.54 10.91
CA SER A 211 13.80 -3.42 11.79
C SER A 211 14.52 -2.07 11.65
N THR A 212 14.61 -1.55 10.42
CA THR A 212 15.35 -0.32 10.13
C THR A 212 14.44 0.90 9.94
N GLY A 213 13.16 0.67 9.62
CA GLY A 213 12.23 1.71 9.18
C GLY A 213 12.49 2.18 7.74
N ASN A 214 13.44 1.58 7.04
CA ASN A 214 13.73 1.93 5.65
C ASN A 214 12.58 1.53 4.73
N THR A 215 12.31 2.37 3.73
CA THR A 215 11.32 2.10 2.69
C THR A 215 12.04 1.66 1.42
N PHE A 216 11.60 0.54 0.85
CA PHE A 216 12.08 0.00 -0.41
C PHE A 216 10.93 -0.13 -1.40
N SER A 217 11.27 -0.24 -2.68
CA SER A 217 10.35 -0.64 -3.73
C SER A 217 10.90 -1.77 -4.56
N TYR A 218 10.01 -2.63 -5.05
CA TYR A 218 10.30 -3.58 -6.11
C TYR A 218 9.40 -3.31 -7.31
N SER A 219 9.97 -3.24 -8.51
CA SER A 219 9.20 -3.39 -9.75
C SER A 219 9.80 -4.53 -10.59
N PRO A 220 8.98 -5.25 -11.38
CA PRO A 220 9.50 -6.28 -12.27
C PRO A 220 10.52 -5.75 -13.28
N LYS A 221 10.41 -4.47 -13.65
CA LYS A 221 11.25 -3.81 -14.63
C LYS A 221 12.60 -3.36 -14.06
N GLU A 222 12.59 -2.71 -12.91
CA GLU A 222 13.78 -2.05 -12.33
C GLU A 222 14.40 -2.85 -11.16
N GLY A 223 13.74 -3.92 -10.71
CA GLY A 223 14.16 -4.68 -9.53
C GLY A 223 13.94 -3.91 -8.22
N TRP A 224 14.78 -4.19 -7.23
CA TRP A 224 14.73 -3.56 -5.90
C TRP A 224 15.47 -2.22 -5.88
N SER A 225 14.90 -1.23 -5.19
CA SER A 225 15.56 0.05 -4.90
C SER A 225 15.13 0.58 -3.54
N GLN A 226 16.06 1.18 -2.78
CA GLN A 226 15.70 1.96 -1.59
C GLN A 226 15.07 3.30 -2.01
N LEU A 227 13.98 3.67 -1.36
CA LEU A 227 13.29 4.94 -1.60
C LEU A 227 13.81 6.02 -0.65
N ASN A 228 14.12 7.19 -1.21
CA ASN A 228 14.46 8.38 -0.43
C ASN A 228 13.19 9.07 0.06
N VAL A 229 12.69 8.64 1.21
CA VAL A 229 11.48 9.19 1.83
C VAL A 229 11.79 10.40 2.73
N THR A 230 10.84 11.31 2.86
CA THR A 230 10.95 12.54 3.67
C THR A 230 9.71 12.75 4.55
N GLY A 231 9.71 13.79 5.39
CA GLY A 231 8.55 14.17 6.20
C GLY A 231 8.47 13.45 7.55
N ALA A 232 7.25 13.15 7.99
CA ALA A 232 6.96 12.52 9.28
C ALA A 232 7.14 10.99 9.21
N ILE A 233 8.38 10.57 8.98
CA ILE A 233 8.77 9.17 8.79
C ILE A 233 8.36 8.34 10.02
N PRO A 234 7.58 7.26 9.85
CA PRO A 234 7.22 6.36 10.94
C PRO A 234 8.45 5.74 11.59
N ILE A 235 8.45 5.63 12.92
CA ILE A 235 9.46 4.82 13.62
C ILE A 235 9.38 3.33 13.20
N PRO A 236 10.50 2.59 13.26
CA PRO A 236 10.50 1.14 13.07
C PRO A 236 9.49 0.45 13.99
N ARG A 237 8.74 -0.51 13.45
CA ARG A 237 7.62 -1.16 14.12
C ARG A 237 7.34 -2.52 13.48
N SER A 238 6.91 -3.49 14.28
CA SER A 238 6.40 -4.76 13.78
C SER A 238 4.87 -4.80 13.84
N ASP A 239 4.25 -5.78 13.20
CA ASP A 239 2.80 -6.06 13.31
C ASP A 239 1.89 -4.88 12.96
N ALA A 240 2.40 -3.92 12.19
CA ALA A 240 1.63 -2.81 11.67
C ALA A 240 0.82 -3.28 10.46
N CYS A 241 -0.28 -2.59 10.20
CA CYS A 241 -1.00 -2.75 8.95
C CYS A 241 -0.49 -1.72 7.93
N LEU A 242 -0.23 -2.13 6.69
CA LEU A 242 0.02 -1.26 5.54
C LEU A 242 -0.97 -1.59 4.42
N VAL A 243 -1.69 -0.59 3.92
CA VAL A 243 -2.60 -0.75 2.77
C VAL A 243 -2.45 0.39 1.78
N ALA A 244 -2.68 0.07 0.51
CA ALA A 244 -2.74 1.04 -0.57
C ALA A 244 -4.14 1.66 -0.68
N ALA A 245 -4.21 2.99 -0.75
CA ALA A 245 -5.44 3.74 -1.04
C ALA A 245 -5.29 4.52 -2.35
N TYR A 246 -6.42 4.84 -3.00
CA TYR A 246 -6.47 5.60 -4.26
C TYR A 246 -5.48 5.06 -5.32
N GLU A 247 -5.62 3.77 -5.65
CA GLU A 247 -4.74 3.06 -6.58
C GLU A 247 -3.24 3.13 -6.20
N GLY A 248 -2.98 3.23 -4.90
CA GLY A 248 -1.64 3.27 -4.33
C GLY A 248 -0.91 4.59 -4.50
N THR A 249 -1.61 5.69 -4.79
CA THR A 249 -1.07 7.06 -4.64
C THR A 249 -0.87 7.44 -3.16
N LYS A 250 -1.49 6.69 -2.24
CA LYS A 250 -1.31 6.80 -0.80
C LYS A 250 -1.06 5.41 -0.20
N MET A 251 -0.05 5.28 0.66
CA MET A 251 0.10 4.10 1.54
C MET A 251 -0.24 4.49 2.96
N ILE A 252 -1.09 3.73 3.61
CA ILE A 252 -1.57 4.00 4.97
C ILE A 252 -0.98 2.96 5.90
N LEU A 253 -0.17 3.43 6.84
CA LEU A 253 0.45 2.61 7.88
C LEU A 253 -0.23 2.93 9.22
N PHE A 254 -0.78 1.93 9.89
CA PHE A 254 -1.43 2.12 11.18
C PHE A 254 -0.93 1.13 12.22
N GLY A 255 -0.77 1.64 13.44
CA GLY A 255 -0.49 0.85 14.62
C GLY A 255 0.87 0.17 14.58
N GLY A 256 0.91 -1.06 15.05
CA GLY A 256 2.10 -1.89 15.19
C GLY A 256 2.63 -1.93 16.62
N TYR A 257 3.81 -2.51 16.79
CA TYR A 257 4.51 -2.67 18.06
C TYR A 257 5.89 -2.05 17.98
N ASP A 258 6.21 -1.20 18.96
CA ASP A 258 7.57 -0.69 19.14
C ASP A 258 8.27 -1.53 20.21
N THR A 259 9.31 -2.24 19.78
CA THR A 259 10.11 -3.13 20.65
C THR A 259 10.95 -2.37 21.67
N LYS A 260 11.26 -1.09 21.45
CA LYS A 260 11.98 -0.26 22.42
C LYS A 260 11.05 0.27 23.50
N LEU A 261 9.84 0.68 23.11
CA LEU A 261 8.80 1.13 24.04
C LEU A 261 8.07 -0.02 24.73
N GLN A 262 8.19 -1.25 24.20
CA GLN A 262 7.44 -2.43 24.63
C GLN A 262 5.92 -2.17 24.65
N ALA A 263 5.44 -1.41 23.66
CA ALA A 263 4.06 -0.93 23.60
C ALA A 263 3.50 -0.97 22.18
N SER A 264 2.19 -1.23 22.09
CA SER A 264 1.47 -1.05 20.83
C SER A 264 1.35 0.42 20.48
N LEU A 265 1.43 0.74 19.19
CA LEU A 265 1.33 2.09 18.66
C LEU A 265 -0.12 2.40 18.27
N ASN A 266 -0.52 3.66 18.40
CA ASN A 266 -1.82 4.21 17.96
C ASN A 266 -1.67 5.23 16.83
N THR A 267 -0.47 5.31 16.25
CA THR A 267 -0.12 6.29 15.22
C THR A 267 -0.61 5.82 13.85
N ILE A 268 -1.08 6.78 13.05
CA ILE A 268 -1.37 6.59 11.63
C ILE A 268 -0.46 7.49 10.80
N HIS A 269 0.18 6.91 9.79
CA HIS A 269 1.04 7.62 8.86
C HIS A 269 0.58 7.35 7.42
N ILE A 270 0.71 8.36 6.58
CA ILE A 270 0.31 8.30 5.17
C ILE A 270 1.50 8.69 4.32
N LEU A 271 1.95 7.80 3.45
CA LEU A 271 2.97 8.07 2.44
C LEU A 271 2.30 8.55 1.16
N ASP A 272 2.61 9.77 0.72
CA ASP A 272 2.37 10.20 -0.64
C ASP A 272 3.38 9.51 -1.56
N THR A 273 2.91 8.59 -2.41
CA THR A 273 3.83 7.78 -3.23
C THR A 273 4.38 8.52 -4.46
N PRO A 274 3.70 9.51 -5.05
CA PRO A 274 4.33 10.43 -6.00
C PRO A 274 5.50 11.23 -5.42
N THR A 275 5.35 11.84 -4.24
CA THR A 275 6.38 12.73 -3.67
C THR A 275 7.34 12.03 -2.70
N LEU A 276 7.02 10.79 -2.30
CA LEU A 276 7.74 10.03 -1.27
C LEU A 276 7.82 10.78 0.08
N THR A 277 6.73 11.48 0.43
CA THR A 277 6.63 12.24 1.67
C THR A 277 5.64 11.58 2.63
N TRP A 278 6.10 11.27 3.83
CA TRP A 278 5.25 10.82 4.92
C TRP A 278 4.60 12.00 5.63
N THR A 279 3.31 11.87 5.93
CA THR A 279 2.57 12.75 6.82
C THR A 279 2.00 11.94 7.99
N SER A 280 1.98 12.53 9.18
CA SER A 280 1.31 11.94 10.35
C SER A 280 -0.15 12.38 10.36
N GLY A 281 -1.06 11.42 10.53
CA GLY A 281 -2.46 11.72 10.77
C GLY A 281 -2.76 11.94 12.24
N HIS A 282 -4.03 12.20 12.57
CA HIS A 282 -4.43 12.28 13.97
C HIS A 282 -4.31 10.89 14.61
N ASN A 283 -3.58 10.78 15.72
CA ASN A 283 -3.44 9.50 16.43
C ASN A 283 -4.82 8.98 16.85
N PHE A 284 -5.00 7.67 16.78
CA PHE A 284 -6.14 7.04 17.47
C PHE A 284 -5.93 7.20 18.98
N ASP A 285 -7.02 7.22 19.76
CA ASP A 285 -7.05 7.38 21.22
C ASP A 285 -5.68 7.23 21.90
N GLN A 286 -5.22 8.31 22.55
CA GLN A 286 -3.86 8.42 23.12
C GLN A 286 -3.50 7.28 24.08
N THR A 287 -4.50 6.54 24.59
CA THR A 287 -4.34 5.51 25.61
C THR A 287 -4.31 4.08 25.08
N ILE A 288 -4.70 3.82 23.81
CA ILE A 288 -4.88 2.45 23.30
C ILE A 288 -4.18 2.27 21.95
N GLY A 289 -3.00 1.67 21.98
CA GLY A 289 -2.30 1.19 20.80
C GLY A 289 -2.93 -0.06 20.20
N ARG A 290 -2.60 -0.38 18.94
CA ARG A 290 -3.08 -1.59 18.29
C ARG A 290 -2.02 -2.24 17.42
N MET A 291 -1.74 -3.52 17.67
CA MET A 291 -0.86 -4.37 16.85
C MET A 291 -1.63 -5.56 16.27
N GLY A 292 -1.17 -6.09 15.13
CA GLY A 292 -1.74 -7.30 14.51
C GLY A 292 -3.17 -7.10 14.01
N SER A 293 -3.51 -5.90 13.55
CA SER A 293 -4.85 -5.61 13.00
C SER A 293 -4.96 -6.11 11.57
N ALA A 294 -6.12 -6.67 11.24
CA ALA A 294 -6.58 -6.78 9.86
C ALA A 294 -6.96 -5.39 9.35
N CYS A 295 -6.77 -5.11 8.06
CA CYS A 295 -7.09 -3.78 7.54
C CYS A 295 -7.41 -3.73 6.04
N ALA A 296 -8.02 -2.60 5.66
CA ALA A 296 -8.41 -2.29 4.29
C ALA A 296 -8.42 -0.78 4.04
N ALA A 297 -8.40 -0.40 2.76
CA ALA A 297 -8.78 0.92 2.31
C ALA A 297 -9.97 0.83 1.35
N SER A 298 -10.93 1.74 1.46
CA SER A 298 -12.06 1.81 0.53
C SER A 298 -12.63 3.22 0.44
N GLY A 299 -12.71 3.75 -0.78
CA GLY A 299 -13.00 5.17 -1.02
C GLY A 299 -12.05 6.09 -0.23
N ASP A 300 -12.62 7.02 0.53
CA ASP A 300 -11.89 7.98 1.36
C ASP A 300 -11.52 7.43 2.76
N TYR A 301 -11.68 6.11 2.98
CA TYR A 301 -11.59 5.52 4.33
C TYR A 301 -10.52 4.44 4.45
N PHE A 302 -9.82 4.46 5.58
CA PHE A 302 -9.06 3.35 6.11
C PHE A 302 -9.87 2.63 7.20
N ILE A 303 -9.81 1.31 7.21
CA ILE A 303 -10.51 0.45 8.17
C ILE A 303 -9.52 -0.50 8.82
N ALA A 304 -9.55 -0.61 10.15
CA ALA A 304 -8.81 -1.62 10.91
C ALA A 304 -9.76 -2.44 11.79
N TRP A 305 -9.55 -3.76 11.83
CA TRP A 305 -10.36 -4.70 12.62
C TRP A 305 -9.46 -5.64 13.43
N GLY A 306 -9.95 -6.05 14.60
CA GLY A 306 -9.25 -6.96 15.50
C GLY A 306 -7.94 -6.36 16.02
N GLY A 307 -6.95 -7.22 16.26
CA GLY A 307 -5.69 -6.84 16.90
C GLY A 307 -5.78 -6.83 18.43
N LYS A 308 -4.68 -6.44 19.06
CA LYS A 308 -4.59 -6.27 20.51
C LYS A 308 -3.84 -4.98 20.86
N SER A 309 -4.11 -4.48 22.06
CA SER A 309 -3.34 -3.44 22.72
C SER A 309 -2.39 -4.08 23.72
N ARG A 310 -1.14 -3.66 23.72
CA ARG A 310 -0.16 -3.97 24.76
C ARG A 310 0.25 -2.68 25.46
N VAL A 311 -0.14 -2.57 26.72
CA VAL A 311 0.31 -1.50 27.63
C VAL A 311 0.86 -2.19 28.88
N THR A 312 2.12 -1.94 29.21
CA THR A 312 2.76 -2.42 30.46
C THR A 312 2.55 -3.93 30.71
N ASP A 313 2.98 -4.76 29.76
CA ASP A 313 2.95 -6.24 29.81
C ASP A 313 1.58 -6.94 29.82
N LEU A 314 0.48 -6.19 29.71
CA LEU A 314 -0.86 -6.76 29.55
C LEU A 314 -1.31 -6.67 28.10
N ASP A 315 -1.67 -7.82 27.53
CA ASP A 315 -2.31 -7.92 26.22
C ASP A 315 -3.83 -7.88 26.39
N GLU A 316 -4.48 -6.90 25.77
CA GLU A 316 -5.94 -6.79 25.70
C GLU A 316 -6.39 -6.88 24.24
N LEU A 317 -7.27 -7.83 23.92
CA LEU A 317 -7.86 -7.91 22.58
C LEU A 317 -8.71 -6.66 22.30
N ALA A 318 -8.67 -6.18 21.06
CA ALA A 318 -9.48 -5.05 20.63
C ALA A 318 -11.00 -5.32 20.79
N SER A 319 -11.79 -4.26 20.74
CA SER A 319 -13.25 -4.41 20.61
C SER A 319 -13.65 -4.91 19.23
N ASN A 320 -14.88 -5.42 19.10
CA ASN A 320 -15.45 -5.82 17.81
C ASN A 320 -15.84 -4.66 16.89
N ALA A 321 -15.66 -3.41 17.33
CA ALA A 321 -15.88 -2.25 16.48
C ALA A 321 -14.63 -2.01 15.61
N PRO A 322 -14.75 -1.99 14.27
CA PRO A 322 -13.67 -1.55 13.41
C PRO A 322 -13.33 -0.09 13.70
N LEU A 323 -12.05 0.25 13.60
CA LEU A 323 -11.62 1.65 13.56
C LEU A 323 -11.80 2.17 12.14
N VAL A 324 -12.39 3.36 12.01
CA VAL A 324 -12.62 3.99 10.70
C VAL A 324 -11.93 5.35 10.70
N TYR A 325 -11.02 5.54 9.74
CA TYR A 325 -10.30 6.78 9.54
C TYR A 325 -10.66 7.39 8.19
N ASN A 326 -11.13 8.63 8.18
CA ASN A 326 -11.33 9.38 6.96
C ASN A 326 -10.01 10.03 6.54
N ILE A 327 -9.48 9.53 5.43
CA ILE A 327 -8.18 9.90 4.87
C ILE A 327 -8.20 11.36 4.39
N LYS A 328 -9.32 11.79 3.82
CA LYS A 328 -9.46 13.11 3.17
C LYS A 328 -9.45 14.25 4.18
N ASN A 329 -10.09 14.08 5.32
CA ASN A 329 -10.17 15.11 6.37
C ASN A 329 -9.22 14.86 7.54
N ASN A 330 -8.46 13.75 7.51
CA ASN A 330 -7.48 13.39 8.52
C ASN A 330 -8.08 13.18 9.93
N THR A 331 -9.22 12.48 10.01
CA THR A 331 -9.93 12.24 11.29
C THR A 331 -10.45 10.82 11.45
N TRP A 332 -10.45 10.34 12.70
CA TRP A 332 -11.20 9.14 13.07
C TRP A 332 -12.69 9.45 13.13
N THR A 333 -13.51 8.51 12.69
CA THR A 333 -14.96 8.66 12.63
C THR A 333 -15.66 7.37 13.05
N SER A 334 -16.92 7.47 13.44
CA SER A 334 -17.77 6.31 13.76
C SER A 334 -18.49 5.76 12.54
N SER A 335 -18.33 6.35 11.34
CA SER A 335 -19.11 5.98 10.16
C SER A 335 -18.23 5.76 8.94
N TYR A 336 -18.46 4.63 8.28
CA TYR A 336 -17.95 4.33 6.94
C TYR A 336 -19.02 4.66 5.90
N ILE A 337 -18.61 5.38 4.85
CA ILE A 337 -19.48 5.70 3.71
C ILE A 337 -18.94 4.96 2.49
N ALA A 338 -19.74 4.05 1.94
CA ALA A 338 -19.34 3.29 0.77
C ALA A 338 -19.14 4.22 -0.45
N PRO A 339 -18.08 4.00 -1.25
CA PRO A 339 -17.84 4.78 -2.46
C PRO A 339 -18.92 4.50 -3.51
N ASP A 340 -19.33 5.54 -4.24
CA ASP A 340 -20.21 5.37 -5.40
C ASP A 340 -19.42 4.80 -6.59
N LEU A 341 -19.51 3.48 -6.75
CA LEU A 341 -18.83 2.75 -7.83
C LEU A 341 -19.32 3.16 -9.23
N SER A 342 -20.52 3.73 -9.36
CA SER A 342 -21.04 4.20 -10.65
C SER A 342 -20.26 5.41 -11.17
N ILE A 343 -19.89 6.32 -10.27
CA ILE A 343 -19.08 7.51 -10.58
C ILE A 343 -17.62 7.13 -10.79
N ALA A 344 -17.09 6.19 -10.00
CA ALA A 344 -15.71 5.72 -10.13
C ALA A 344 -15.45 5.04 -11.50
N ALA A 345 -16.37 4.18 -11.95
CA ALA A 345 -16.28 3.54 -13.27
C ALA A 345 -16.35 4.55 -14.42
N ALA A 346 -17.26 5.53 -14.33
CA ALA A 346 -17.39 6.60 -15.33
C ALA A 346 -16.12 7.47 -15.43
N THR A 347 -15.47 7.74 -14.29
CA THR A 347 -14.23 8.52 -14.22
C THR A 347 -13.06 7.75 -14.85
N LYS A 348 -12.90 6.44 -14.56
CA LYS A 348 -11.85 5.61 -15.19
C LYS A 348 -11.99 5.52 -16.71
N SER A 349 -13.23 5.40 -17.21
CA SER A 349 -13.51 5.39 -18.65
C SER A 349 -13.12 6.72 -19.32
N ARG A 350 -13.44 7.85 -18.67
CA ARG A 350 -13.13 9.19 -19.19
C ARG A 350 -11.63 9.49 -19.23
N THR A 351 -10.87 9.08 -18.22
CA THR A 351 -9.41 9.28 -18.17
C THR A 351 -8.70 8.48 -19.25
N ARG A 352 -9.10 7.22 -19.49
CA ARG A 352 -8.58 6.40 -20.60
C ARG A 352 -8.91 7.03 -21.96
N ALA A 353 -10.14 7.53 -22.14
CA ALA A 353 -10.55 8.19 -23.37
C ALA A 353 -9.71 9.46 -23.65
N ILE A 354 -9.46 10.30 -22.64
CA ILE A 354 -8.63 11.52 -22.77
C ILE A 354 -7.18 11.17 -23.10
N ALA A 355 -6.59 10.15 -22.46
CA ALA A 355 -5.23 9.71 -22.74
C ALA A 355 -5.06 9.21 -24.18
N ILE A 356 -6.01 8.42 -24.68
CA ILE A 356 -6.01 7.94 -26.07
C ILE A 356 -6.19 9.10 -27.06
N SER A 357 -7.09 10.04 -26.75
CA SER A 357 -7.32 11.23 -27.57
C SER A 357 -6.07 12.11 -27.68
N GLY A 358 -5.36 12.32 -26.57
CA GLY A 358 -4.12 13.08 -26.52
C GLY A 358 -2.99 12.42 -27.30
N ALA A 359 -2.85 11.09 -27.23
CA ALA A 359 -1.84 10.35 -27.99
C ALA A 359 -2.08 10.42 -29.51
N VAL A 360 -3.34 10.30 -29.95
CA VAL A 360 -3.70 10.40 -31.37
C VAL A 360 -3.46 11.80 -31.91
N LEU A 361 -3.90 12.84 -31.18
CA LEU A 361 -3.68 14.23 -31.58
C LEU A 361 -2.19 14.60 -31.61
N GLY A 362 -1.42 14.12 -30.64
CA GLY A 362 0.03 14.29 -30.61
C GLY A 362 0.72 13.67 -31.83
N THR A 363 0.29 12.45 -32.21
CA THR A 363 0.88 11.73 -33.35
C THR A 363 0.53 12.39 -34.68
N VAL A 364 -0.71 12.85 -34.86
CA VAL A 364 -1.13 13.58 -36.07
C VAL A 364 -0.37 14.90 -36.21
N ALA A 365 -0.20 15.65 -35.12
CA ALA A 365 0.59 16.88 -35.12
C ALA A 365 2.06 16.62 -35.50
N LEU A 366 2.65 15.55 -34.96
CA LEU A 366 4.04 15.17 -35.23
C LEU A 366 4.25 14.77 -36.70
N VAL A 367 3.32 13.98 -37.27
CA VAL A 367 3.32 13.63 -38.71
C VAL A 367 3.15 14.89 -39.57
N GLY A 368 2.27 15.81 -39.19
CA GLY A 368 2.08 17.08 -39.88
C GLY A 368 3.35 17.95 -39.89
N ILE A 369 4.02 18.06 -38.74
CA ILE A 369 5.28 18.80 -38.59
C ILE A 369 6.39 18.17 -39.45
N LEU A 370 6.56 16.85 -39.37
CA LEU A 370 7.55 16.12 -40.17
C LEU A 370 7.26 16.25 -41.68
N GLY A 371 5.99 16.17 -42.08
CA GLY A 371 5.56 16.40 -43.46
C GLY A 371 5.86 17.83 -43.94
N TYR A 372 5.65 18.84 -43.09
CA TYR A 372 5.97 20.23 -43.40
C TYR A 372 7.47 20.47 -43.53
N ILE A 373 8.29 19.90 -42.63
CA ILE A 373 9.75 19.97 -42.70
C ILE A 373 10.25 19.33 -44.01
N TYR A 374 9.73 18.15 -44.35
CA TYR A 374 10.06 17.47 -45.60
C TYR A 374 9.66 18.28 -46.84
N TYR A 375 8.46 18.86 -46.84
CA TYR A 375 7.98 19.74 -47.92
C TYR A 375 8.88 20.96 -48.10
N ARG A 376 9.25 21.64 -47.00
CA ARG A 376 10.14 22.81 -47.03
C ARG A 376 11.53 22.45 -47.53
N HIS A 377 12.06 21.27 -47.15
CA HIS A 377 13.34 20.79 -47.66
C HIS A 377 13.29 20.51 -49.16
N ARG A 378 12.17 19.97 -49.67
CA ARG A 378 12.01 19.72 -51.12
C ARG A 378 11.92 21.03 -51.92
N GLN A 379 11.27 22.06 -51.38
CA GLN A 379 11.22 23.40 -51.99
C GLN A 379 12.62 24.04 -52.07
N SER A 380 13.45 23.94 -51.02
CA SER A 380 14.82 24.51 -51.06
C SER A 380 15.76 23.82 -52.05
N LYS A 381 15.51 22.54 -52.38
CA LYS A 381 16.24 21.84 -53.44
C LYS A 381 15.81 22.28 -54.84
N LYS A 382 14.56 22.72 -55.02
CA LYS A 382 14.08 23.26 -56.30
C LYS A 382 14.63 24.67 -56.57
N SER A 383 14.79 25.51 -55.54
CA SER A 383 15.38 26.84 -55.72
C SER A 383 16.88 26.78 -56.06
N LYS A 384 17.62 25.77 -55.57
CA LYS A 384 19.03 25.57 -55.93
C LYS A 384 19.29 24.96 -57.31
N ALA A 385 18.25 24.47 -57.99
CA ALA A 385 18.37 23.95 -59.36
C ALA A 385 18.14 25.04 -60.43
N VAL A 386 17.72 26.25 -60.04
CA VAL A 386 17.50 27.39 -60.96
C VAL A 386 18.73 28.30 -61.04
N ASP A 387 19.60 28.32 -60.03
CA ASP A 387 20.83 29.14 -60.00
C ASP A 387 22.10 28.43 -60.53
N ALA A 388 22.01 27.17 -60.98
CA ALA A 388 23.17 26.38 -61.45
C ALA A 388 23.35 26.40 -62.99
N GLY A 389 22.81 27.42 -63.66
CA GLY A 389 22.76 27.52 -65.11
C GLY A 389 23.31 28.82 -65.66
N ASP A 390 24.41 29.34 -65.12
CA ASP A 390 25.25 30.29 -65.84
C ASP A 390 26.63 30.40 -65.20
N TYR A 391 27.59 30.90 -65.96
CA TYR A 391 29.04 31.12 -65.68
C TYR A 391 30.02 30.12 -66.31
N LEU A 392 30.37 30.44 -67.56
CA LEU A 392 31.58 30.05 -68.28
C LEU A 392 32.74 31.03 -67.98
N HIS A 393 33.97 30.48 -68.02
CA HIS A 393 35.32 31.11 -68.12
C HIS A 393 36.06 31.56 -66.84
N PRO A 394 37.41 31.73 -66.89
CA PRO A 394 38.49 30.80 -67.26
C PRO A 394 39.62 30.78 -66.17
N PRO A 395 40.75 30.04 -66.28
CA PRO A 395 41.71 29.87 -65.18
C PRO A 395 42.83 30.93 -65.18
N PRO A 396 43.48 31.14 -64.02
CA PRO A 396 44.94 31.26 -64.03
C PRO A 396 45.63 30.57 -62.82
N VAL A 397 46.67 29.77 -63.08
CA VAL A 397 48.11 30.06 -62.89
C VAL A 397 48.63 29.75 -61.48
N SER A 398 49.61 28.85 -61.47
CA SER A 398 50.48 28.41 -60.39
C SER A 398 51.24 29.55 -59.70
N ASN A 399 51.53 29.41 -58.40
CA ASN A 399 52.85 29.76 -57.86
C ASN A 399 53.18 29.04 -56.55
N TYR A 400 54.45 28.63 -56.50
CA TYR A 400 55.23 28.08 -55.40
C TYR A 400 55.50 29.11 -54.26
N TYR A 401 56.05 28.60 -53.15
CA TYR A 401 56.74 29.20 -51.97
C TYR A 401 56.01 28.87 -50.65
N GLU A 402 56.50 27.93 -49.82
CA GLU A 402 57.69 27.92 -48.93
C GLU A 402 57.38 28.42 -47.50
N LYS A 403 57.36 27.45 -46.58
CA LYS A 403 57.91 27.40 -45.21
C LYS A 403 58.19 28.73 -44.47
N THR A 404 57.64 28.87 -43.26
CA THR A 404 58.38 29.22 -42.02
C THR A 404 57.47 29.19 -40.78
N GLU A 405 57.89 28.46 -39.74
CA GLU A 405 57.51 28.74 -38.34
C GLU A 405 58.14 30.07 -37.88
N PRO A 406 57.66 30.66 -36.77
CA PRO A 406 58.52 30.60 -35.59
C PRO A 406 57.80 30.41 -34.25
N SER A 407 58.66 30.07 -33.30
CA SER A 407 58.56 29.78 -31.88
C SER A 407 58.13 30.92 -30.94
N SER A 408 57.49 30.49 -29.84
CA SER A 408 57.77 30.76 -28.42
C SER A 408 57.52 32.13 -27.73
N ILE A 409 57.24 31.97 -26.42
CA ILE A 409 57.34 32.90 -25.27
C ILE A 409 56.05 33.68 -24.88
N ALA A 410 55.41 33.27 -23.77
CA ALA A 410 55.54 33.98 -22.48
C ALA A 410 54.59 33.40 -21.41
N SER A 411 55.18 33.02 -20.29
CA SER A 411 54.60 32.70 -19.00
C SER A 411 53.96 33.91 -18.31
N ILE A 412 52.83 33.73 -17.61
CA ILE A 412 52.48 34.53 -16.42
C ILE A 412 52.15 33.59 -15.26
N THR A 413 53.01 33.71 -14.26
CA THR A 413 52.95 33.22 -12.88
C THR A 413 51.86 33.91 -12.06
N GLY A 414 51.25 33.18 -11.12
CA GLY A 414 50.40 33.76 -10.08
C GLY A 414 49.83 32.72 -9.12
N GLY A 415 50.67 32.17 -8.25
CA GLY A 415 50.23 31.42 -7.06
C GLY A 415 50.03 32.33 -5.84
N ILE A 416 49.57 31.70 -4.75
CA ILE A 416 49.36 32.13 -3.34
C ILE A 416 47.85 32.05 -3.01
N GLY A 417 47.39 31.33 -2.00
CA GLY A 417 48.06 30.58 -0.94
C GLY A 417 47.04 29.69 -0.20
N GLY A 418 47.56 28.64 0.43
CA GLY A 418 46.77 27.73 1.23
C GLY A 418 46.45 28.29 2.63
N TYR A 419 45.38 27.76 3.22
CA TYR A 419 45.25 27.63 4.67
C TYR A 419 44.79 26.21 4.99
N ARG A 420 45.62 25.53 5.76
CA ARG A 420 45.39 24.24 6.42
C ARG A 420 45.74 24.47 7.89
N MET A 421 44.78 24.25 8.77
CA MET A 421 44.89 24.09 10.24
C MET A 421 43.44 23.96 10.72
N SER A 422 43.04 23.14 11.67
CA SER A 422 43.67 22.12 12.50
C SER A 422 42.54 21.56 13.38
N ASP A 423 42.60 20.26 13.64
CA ASP A 423 42.12 19.55 14.82
C ASP A 423 41.22 20.30 15.82
N PHE A 424 39.97 19.83 15.97
CA PHE A 424 39.24 19.94 17.23
C PHE A 424 38.78 18.55 17.67
N ASN A 425 39.52 18.06 18.65
CA ASN A 425 39.28 16.86 19.43
C ASN A 425 38.50 17.29 20.68
N ILE A 426 37.26 16.82 20.86
CA ILE A 426 36.52 16.98 22.12
C ILE A 426 36.08 15.60 22.59
N ASN A 427 36.65 15.21 23.72
CA ASN A 427 36.38 13.99 24.48
C ASN A 427 34.98 14.03 25.12
N PRO A 428 34.32 12.89 25.35
CA PRO A 428 32.98 12.81 25.88
C PRO A 428 32.97 12.89 27.42
N THR A 429 32.13 13.77 27.97
CA THR A 429 31.83 13.80 29.41
C THR A 429 30.45 13.16 29.67
N ASN A 430 30.48 12.08 30.46
CA ASN A 430 29.44 11.41 31.26
C ASN A 430 27.95 11.79 31.08
N PRO A 431 27.05 10.80 30.93
CA PRO A 431 25.63 11.00 31.20
C PRO A 431 25.33 10.99 32.72
N PRO A 432 24.27 11.67 33.17
CA PRO A 432 23.87 11.69 34.57
C PRO A 432 23.23 10.36 34.99
N THR A 433 23.66 9.87 36.15
CA THR A 433 23.06 8.77 36.90
C THR A 433 21.71 9.21 37.49
N TYR A 434 20.60 8.69 36.97
CA TYR A 434 19.32 8.74 37.66
C TYR A 434 19.23 7.58 38.66
N SER A 435 19.33 7.93 39.94
CA SER A 435 18.91 7.12 41.08
C SER A 435 17.39 7.00 41.06
N MET A 436 16.86 5.80 40.78
CA MET A 436 15.48 5.46 41.15
C MET A 436 15.50 4.70 42.47
N ALA A 437 15.01 5.40 43.49
CA ALA A 437 14.72 4.85 44.79
C ALA A 437 13.59 3.80 44.68
N THR A 438 13.83 2.68 45.32
CA THR A 438 12.88 1.62 45.65
C THR A 438 11.77 2.13 46.57
N THR A 439 10.50 1.92 46.18
CA THR A 439 9.40 1.65 47.13
C THR A 439 8.40 0.69 46.52
N HIS A 440 8.50 -0.59 46.89
CA HIS A 440 7.40 -1.55 46.85
C HIS A 440 6.42 -1.23 47.98
N PRO A 441 5.10 -1.36 47.75
CA PRO A 441 4.19 -1.88 48.74
C PRO A 441 3.80 -3.31 48.36
N ALA A 442 4.07 -4.23 49.27
CA ALA A 442 3.47 -5.55 49.31
C ALA A 442 1.94 -5.41 49.48
N TYR A 443 1.18 -6.18 48.71
CA TYR A 443 -0.19 -6.53 49.09
C TYR A 443 -0.32 -8.05 49.16
N ARG A 444 -0.89 -8.47 50.29
CA ARG A 444 -1.32 -9.82 50.64
C ARG A 444 -2.43 -10.31 49.74
#